data_AF-A0A1S6WWI6-F1
#
_entry.id   AF-A0A1S6WWI6-F1
#
_cell.length_a   1.000
_cell.length_b   1.000
_cell.length_c   1.000
_cell.angle_alpha   90.00
_cell.angle_beta   90.00
_cell.angle_gamma   90.00
#
_symmetry.space_group_name_H-M   'P 1'
#
loop_
_entity.id
_entity.type
_entity.pdbx_description
1 polymer ?
#
loop_
_entity_poly.entity_id
_entity_poly.type
_entity_poly.pdbx_seq_one_letter_code
_entity_poly.pdbx_strand_id
1 'polypeptide(L)'
;MKPFVIAIDGPAASGKGTLARRIATHYHLHHLDTGLTYRSVAYILLQQRLSLDDETSAITYATKLDFNTLDSKDSNLLTSHEIGEAASKVATIPAVREILVAKQRNFAKILPGSVLDGRDIGTVVCPDANIKFYVFANVQTRAKRRYQEILKKENKQIIMRSLLILNNATDVI
;
A
#
# COMPACT_ATOMS: atom_id res chain seq x y z
N MET A 1 9.87 3.96 -27.49
CA MET A 1 10.28 2.77 -26.70
C MET A 1 9.09 2.33 -25.86
N LYS A 2 8.77 1.03 -25.76
CA LYS A 2 7.71 0.55 -24.86
C LYS A 2 8.26 0.50 -23.43
N PRO A 3 7.55 1.03 -22.41
CA PRO A 3 8.01 1.00 -21.03
C PRO A 3 8.07 -0.46 -20.53
N PHE A 4 9.11 -0.79 -19.76
CA PHE A 4 9.26 -2.12 -19.15
C PHE A 4 8.57 -2.15 -17.77
N VAL A 5 7.52 -2.94 -17.63
CA VAL A 5 6.67 -2.96 -16.43
C VAL A 5 6.79 -4.28 -15.68
N ILE A 6 7.11 -4.19 -14.39
CA ILE A 6 7.10 -5.31 -13.45
C ILE A 6 5.98 -5.11 -12.44
N ALA A 7 5.02 -6.03 -12.41
CA ALA A 7 3.95 -6.07 -11.41
C ALA A 7 4.33 -7.03 -10.28
N ILE A 8 4.14 -6.61 -9.03
CA ILE A 8 4.42 -7.44 -7.85
C ILE A 8 3.21 -7.43 -6.92
N ASP A 9 2.49 -8.54 -6.89
CA ASP A 9 1.33 -8.73 -6.05
C ASP A 9 1.65 -9.54 -4.80
N GLY A 10 0.85 -9.38 -3.77
CA GLY A 10 0.90 -10.24 -2.59
C GLY A 10 0.19 -9.62 -1.39
N PRO A 11 -0.08 -10.45 -0.36
CA PRO A 11 -0.70 -9.95 0.85
C PRO A 11 0.22 -9.01 1.63
N ALA A 12 -0.37 -8.20 2.52
CA ALA A 12 0.40 -7.39 3.46
C ALA A 12 1.40 -8.24 4.26
N ALA A 13 2.59 -7.67 4.53
CA ALA A 13 3.71 -8.31 5.22
C ALA A 13 4.31 -9.57 4.51
N SER A 14 4.05 -9.77 3.21
CA SER A 14 4.68 -10.82 2.42
C SER A 14 6.17 -10.58 2.12
N GLY A 15 6.61 -9.31 2.19
CA GLY A 15 7.96 -8.87 1.78
C GLY A 15 8.01 -8.28 0.36
N LYS A 16 6.86 -8.14 -0.30
CA LYS A 16 6.77 -7.62 -1.67
C LYS A 16 7.39 -6.23 -1.86
N GLY A 17 7.19 -5.29 -0.93
CA GLY A 17 7.73 -3.93 -1.05
C GLY A 17 9.25 -3.90 -1.00
N THR A 18 9.86 -4.75 -0.15
CA THR A 18 11.32 -4.91 -0.10
C THR A 18 11.87 -5.49 -1.40
N LEU A 19 11.19 -6.49 -1.97
CA LEU A 19 11.54 -7.07 -3.27
C LEU A 19 11.42 -6.02 -4.39
N ALA A 20 10.29 -5.31 -4.45
CA ALA A 20 9.99 -4.30 -5.46
C ALA A 20 11.04 -3.19 -5.48
N ARG A 21 11.36 -2.63 -4.31
CA ARG A 21 12.39 -1.59 -4.18
C ARG A 21 13.76 -2.08 -4.65
N ARG A 22 14.15 -3.30 -4.28
CA ARG A 22 15.43 -3.90 -4.71
C ARG A 22 15.50 -4.10 -6.23
N ILE A 23 14.43 -4.61 -6.84
CA ILE A 23 14.35 -4.79 -8.30
C ILE A 23 14.43 -3.43 -9.01
N ALA A 24 13.65 -2.45 -8.54
CA ALA A 24 13.64 -1.12 -9.13
C ALA A 24 15.02 -0.45 -9.08
N THR A 25 15.70 -0.50 -7.92
CA THR A 25 17.06 0.01 -7.77
C THR A 25 18.06 -0.72 -8.65
N HIS A 26 18.01 -2.06 -8.71
CA HIS A 26 18.96 -2.85 -9.47
C HIS A 26 18.87 -2.61 -10.99
N TYR A 27 17.66 -2.41 -11.52
CA TYR A 27 17.42 -2.18 -12.95
C TYR A 27 17.22 -0.71 -13.33
N HIS A 28 17.41 0.23 -12.40
CA HIS A 28 17.19 1.67 -12.60
C HIS A 28 15.78 1.99 -13.14
N LEU A 29 14.76 1.30 -12.61
CA LEU A 29 13.36 1.53 -12.93
C LEU A 29 12.70 2.40 -11.85
N HIS A 30 11.62 3.09 -12.22
CA HIS A 30 10.78 3.80 -11.24
C HIS A 30 10.08 2.80 -10.32
N HIS A 31 9.86 3.15 -9.05
CA HIS A 31 9.14 2.31 -8.08
C HIS A 31 7.87 3.02 -7.60
N LEU A 32 6.77 2.28 -7.52
CA LEU A 32 5.54 2.74 -6.87
C LEU A 32 5.01 1.66 -5.92
N ASP A 33 5.01 1.97 -4.62
CA ASP A 33 4.19 1.26 -3.64
C ASP A 33 2.76 1.82 -3.74
N THR A 34 1.89 1.07 -4.41
CA THR A 34 0.50 1.48 -4.62
C THR A 34 -0.30 1.54 -3.31
N GLY A 35 0.15 0.87 -2.25
CA GLY A 35 -0.43 1.01 -0.93
C GLY A 35 -0.26 2.43 -0.37
N LEU A 36 0.84 3.12 -0.69
CA LEU A 36 1.05 4.50 -0.28
C LEU A 36 0.07 5.46 -0.95
N THR A 37 -0.45 5.16 -2.15
CA THR A 37 -1.40 6.07 -2.82
C THR A 37 -2.71 6.19 -2.04
N TYR A 38 -3.25 5.06 -1.58
CA TYR A 38 -4.47 5.04 -0.75
C TYR A 38 -4.22 5.61 0.65
N ARG A 39 -3.04 5.32 1.24
CA ARG A 39 -2.63 5.86 2.54
C ARG A 39 -2.51 7.38 2.51
N SER A 40 -2.02 7.97 1.42
CA SER A 40 -1.94 9.42 1.29
C SER A 40 -3.30 10.09 1.25
N VAL A 41 -4.26 9.52 0.51
CA VAL A 41 -5.64 10.05 0.51
C VAL A 41 -6.25 9.98 1.91
N ALA A 42 -6.14 8.82 2.57
CA ALA A 42 -6.63 8.65 3.93
C ALA A 42 -5.96 9.61 4.94
N TYR A 43 -4.64 9.78 4.85
CA TYR A 43 -3.89 10.70 5.68
C TYR A 43 -4.37 12.15 5.49
N ILE A 44 -4.58 12.60 4.25
CA ILE A 44 -5.06 13.96 3.98
C ILE A 44 -6.45 14.17 4.57
N LEU A 45 -7.37 13.22 4.41
CA LEU A 45 -8.71 13.31 5.01
C LEU A 45 -8.65 13.46 6.53
N LEU A 46 -7.82 12.63 7.20
CA LEU A 46 -7.65 12.69 8.65
C LEU A 46 -7.01 14.00 9.12
N GLN A 47 -6.00 14.50 8.41
CA GLN A 47 -5.38 15.79 8.72
C GLN A 47 -6.38 16.95 8.62
N GLN A 48 -7.30 16.89 7.65
CA GLN A 48 -8.37 17.87 7.46
C GLN A 48 -9.59 17.63 8.36
N ARG A 49 -9.55 16.61 9.23
CA ARG A 49 -10.66 16.18 10.11
C ARG A 49 -11.94 15.85 9.33
N LEU A 50 -11.80 15.34 8.11
CA LEU A 50 -12.90 14.91 7.25
C LEU A 50 -13.22 13.43 7.51
N SER A 51 -14.46 13.04 7.24
CA SER A 51 -14.84 11.63 7.29
C SER A 51 -14.10 10.83 6.22
N LEU A 52 -13.72 9.58 6.53
CA LEU A 52 -13.16 8.66 5.55
C LEU A 52 -14.19 8.18 4.52
N ASP A 53 -15.47 8.36 4.83
CA ASP A 53 -16.60 8.04 3.96
C ASP A 53 -17.08 9.27 3.16
N ASP A 54 -16.42 10.44 3.32
CA ASP A 54 -16.67 11.61 2.47
C ASP A 54 -16.07 11.39 1.08
N GLU A 55 -16.87 10.76 0.21
CA GLU A 55 -16.50 10.42 -1.16
C GLU A 55 -16.09 11.65 -1.98
N THR A 56 -16.75 12.81 -1.78
CA THR A 56 -16.45 14.02 -2.56
C THR A 56 -15.05 14.53 -2.25
N SER A 57 -14.70 14.61 -0.96
CA SER A 57 -13.37 14.98 -0.52
C SER A 57 -12.33 13.94 -0.93
N ALA A 58 -12.63 12.65 -0.76
CA ALA A 58 -11.72 11.56 -1.12
C ALA A 58 -11.37 11.57 -2.63
N ILE A 59 -12.37 11.75 -3.50
CA ILE A 59 -12.20 11.92 -4.95
C ILE A 59 -11.32 13.14 -5.26
N THR A 60 -11.59 14.26 -4.60
CA THR A 60 -10.83 15.51 -4.80
C THR A 60 -9.35 15.31 -4.49
N TYR A 61 -9.03 14.69 -3.36
CA TYR A 61 -7.65 14.45 -2.96
C TYR A 61 -6.98 13.34 -3.77
N ALA A 62 -7.70 12.28 -4.14
CA ALA A 62 -7.19 11.24 -5.05
C ALA A 62 -6.81 11.82 -6.42
N THR A 63 -7.60 12.75 -6.93
CA THR A 63 -7.35 13.45 -8.21
C THR A 63 -6.07 14.28 -8.13
N LYS A 64 -5.93 15.07 -7.06
CA LYS A 64 -4.80 15.99 -6.84
C LYS A 64 -3.50 15.31 -6.42
N LEU A 65 -3.54 14.04 -6.01
CA LEU A 65 -2.38 13.33 -5.51
C LEU A 65 -1.26 13.23 -6.58
N ASP A 66 -0.06 13.69 -6.26
CA ASP A 66 1.13 13.48 -7.09
C ASP A 66 1.88 12.24 -6.61
N PHE A 67 2.17 11.32 -7.52
CA PHE A 67 2.86 10.07 -7.18
C PHE A 67 4.38 10.26 -7.06
N ASN A 68 4.94 11.30 -7.70
CA ASN A 68 6.38 11.56 -7.66
C ASN A 68 6.85 12.02 -6.28
N THR A 69 5.95 12.54 -5.46
CA THR A 69 6.26 13.04 -4.11
C THR A 69 6.03 12.01 -3.01
N LEU A 70 5.45 10.83 -3.32
CA LEU A 70 5.03 9.83 -2.33
C LEU A 70 6.19 9.17 -1.57
N ASP A 71 7.38 9.09 -2.19
CA ASP A 71 8.57 8.48 -1.57
C ASP A 71 9.35 9.50 -0.69
N SER A 72 8.92 10.77 -0.65
CA SER A 72 9.65 11.83 0.06
C SER A 72 9.08 12.12 1.47
N LYS A 73 9.97 12.00 2.47
CA LYS A 73 9.88 12.40 3.90
C LYS A 73 8.74 11.85 4.79
N ASP A 74 7.54 11.56 4.28
CA ASP A 74 6.38 11.16 5.11
C ASP A 74 6.08 9.65 5.10
N SER A 75 6.90 8.84 4.44
CA SER A 75 6.71 7.38 4.33
C SER A 75 6.54 6.70 5.71
N ASN A 76 7.20 7.20 6.75
CA ASN A 76 7.05 6.65 8.10
C ASN A 76 5.65 6.94 8.70
N LEU A 77 5.09 8.12 8.46
CA LEU A 77 3.75 8.50 8.93
C LEU A 77 2.66 7.74 8.17
N LEU A 78 2.80 7.64 6.85
CA LEU A 78 1.85 6.95 5.98
C LEU A 78 1.77 5.45 6.27
N THR A 79 2.84 4.87 6.83
CA THR A 79 2.93 3.44 7.12
C THR A 79 2.56 3.08 8.57
N SER A 80 1.94 3.99 9.32
CA SER A 80 1.37 3.71 10.64
C SER A 80 0.20 2.70 10.56
N HIS A 81 -0.19 2.15 11.71
CA HIS A 81 -1.33 1.24 11.81
C HIS A 81 -2.64 1.96 11.47
N GLU A 82 -2.89 3.09 12.12
CA GLU A 82 -4.09 3.92 11.95
C GLU A 82 -4.32 4.33 10.50
N ILE A 83 -3.28 4.83 9.81
CA ILE A 83 -3.39 5.21 8.39
C ILE A 83 -3.61 3.99 7.51
N GLY A 84 -3.10 2.81 7.90
CA GLY A 84 -3.37 1.57 7.18
C GLY A 84 -4.84 1.12 7.22
N GLU A 85 -5.46 1.24 8.39
CA GLU A 85 -6.90 0.98 8.57
C GLU A 85 -7.73 1.99 7.77
N ALA A 86 -7.38 3.28 7.88
CA ALA A 86 -8.05 4.34 7.15
C ALA A 86 -7.94 4.18 5.62
N ALA A 87 -6.77 3.80 5.12
CA ALA A 87 -6.56 3.51 3.70
C ALA A 87 -7.43 2.36 3.19
N SER A 88 -7.68 1.36 4.04
CA SER A 88 -8.53 0.22 3.68
C SER A 88 -9.99 0.65 3.47
N LYS A 89 -10.48 1.62 4.27
CA LYS A 89 -11.81 2.24 4.06
C LYS A 89 -11.86 3.10 2.80
N VAL A 90 -10.85 3.94 2.58
CA VAL A 90 -10.79 4.77 1.35
C VAL A 90 -10.74 3.91 0.09
N ALA A 91 -10.05 2.77 0.14
CA ALA A 91 -9.94 1.85 -0.99
C ALA A 91 -11.27 1.14 -1.36
N THR A 92 -12.29 1.15 -0.49
CA THR A 92 -13.61 0.61 -0.83
C THR A 92 -14.47 1.58 -1.64
N ILE A 93 -14.08 2.85 -1.75
CA ILE A 93 -14.80 3.87 -2.55
C ILE A 93 -14.46 3.65 -4.04
N PRO A 94 -15.44 3.24 -4.89
CA PRO A 94 -15.15 2.87 -6.29
C PRO A 94 -14.53 4.01 -7.10
N ALA A 95 -15.06 5.22 -7.00
CA ALA A 95 -14.57 6.38 -7.75
C ALA A 95 -13.10 6.72 -7.38
N VAL A 96 -12.73 6.62 -6.10
CA VAL A 96 -11.34 6.81 -5.66
C VAL A 96 -10.43 5.76 -6.28
N ARG A 97 -10.86 4.50 -6.26
CA ARG A 97 -10.10 3.39 -6.83
C ARG A 97 -9.91 3.56 -8.33
N GLU A 98 -10.93 3.96 -9.07
CA GLU A 98 -10.83 4.25 -10.51
C GLU A 98 -9.79 5.33 -10.81
N ILE A 99 -9.84 6.44 -10.08
CA ILE A 99 -8.89 7.56 -10.23
C ILE A 99 -7.46 7.11 -9.94
N LEU A 100 -7.25 6.43 -8.82
CA LEU A 100 -5.90 5.99 -8.42
C LEU A 100 -5.35 4.93 -9.38
N VAL A 101 -6.17 3.98 -9.84
CA VAL A 101 -5.75 2.97 -10.83
C VAL A 101 -5.39 3.62 -12.16
N ALA A 102 -6.15 4.62 -12.62
CA ALA A 102 -5.81 5.36 -13.84
C ALA A 102 -4.45 6.06 -13.71
N LYS A 103 -4.17 6.69 -12.56
CA LYS A 103 -2.88 7.32 -12.27
C LYS A 103 -1.74 6.30 -12.17
N GLN A 104 -1.98 5.14 -11.56
CA GLN A 104 -1.00 4.05 -11.46
C GLN A 104 -0.63 3.49 -12.85
N ARG A 105 -1.60 3.35 -13.75
CA ARG A 105 -1.37 2.99 -15.16
C ARG A 105 -0.52 4.02 -15.89
N ASN A 106 -0.71 5.31 -15.60
CA ASN A 106 0.11 6.36 -16.18
C ASN A 106 1.54 6.33 -15.63
N PHE A 107 1.71 6.09 -14.32
CA PHE A 107 3.02 5.90 -13.71
C PHE A 107 3.77 4.73 -14.36
N ALA A 108 3.11 3.60 -14.58
CA ALA A 108 3.70 2.43 -15.22
C ALA A 108 4.22 2.70 -16.65
N LYS A 109 3.77 3.78 -17.30
CA LYS A 109 4.20 4.14 -18.66
C LYS A 109 5.46 5.01 -18.70
N ILE A 110 5.95 5.48 -17.55
CA ILE A 110 7.13 6.35 -17.48
C ILE A 110 8.37 5.56 -17.91
N LEU A 111 9.18 6.14 -18.80
CA LEU A 111 10.43 5.56 -19.25
C LEU A 111 11.54 5.69 -18.18
N PRO A 112 12.47 4.72 -18.07
CA PRO A 112 12.64 3.53 -18.92
C PRO A 112 11.63 2.40 -18.63
N GLY A 113 10.94 2.46 -17.50
CA GLY A 113 9.98 1.47 -17.05
C GLY A 113 9.68 1.63 -15.57
N SER A 114 8.87 0.74 -15.00
CA SER A 114 8.44 0.84 -13.60
C SER A 114 8.19 -0.50 -12.95
N VAL A 115 8.45 -0.56 -11.65
CA VAL A 115 8.05 -1.64 -10.74
C VAL A 115 6.90 -1.13 -9.88
N LEU A 116 5.75 -1.80 -9.95
CA LEU A 116 4.58 -1.48 -9.15
C LEU A 116 4.31 -2.64 -8.19
N ASP A 117 4.15 -2.36 -6.90
CA ASP A 117 3.75 -3.37 -5.91
C ASP A 117 2.41 -3.05 -5.23
N GLY A 118 1.60 -4.10 -5.03
CA GLY A 118 0.21 -3.96 -4.58
C GLY A 118 -0.50 -5.30 -4.36
N ARG A 119 -1.82 -5.31 -4.52
CA ARG A 119 -2.67 -6.52 -4.35
C ARG A 119 -3.18 -7.10 -5.67
N ASP A 120 -3.37 -6.25 -6.67
CA ASP A 120 -4.05 -6.50 -7.93
C ASP A 120 -3.39 -5.77 -9.11
N ILE A 121 -2.07 -5.61 -9.05
CA ILE A 121 -1.27 -4.93 -10.06
C ILE A 121 -1.24 -5.74 -11.35
N GLY A 122 -0.93 -7.02 -11.29
CA GLY A 122 -0.81 -7.88 -12.47
C GLY A 122 -2.16 -8.30 -13.08
N THR A 123 -3.27 -8.05 -12.37
CA THR A 123 -4.63 -8.45 -12.80
C THR A 123 -5.51 -7.27 -13.18
N VAL A 124 -5.42 -6.14 -12.47
CA VAL A 124 -6.29 -4.97 -12.69
C VAL A 124 -5.50 -3.78 -13.23
N VAL A 125 -4.40 -3.41 -12.59
CA VAL A 125 -3.67 -2.17 -12.94
C VAL A 125 -2.93 -2.35 -14.26
N CYS A 126 -2.05 -3.34 -14.33
CA CYS A 126 -1.14 -3.66 -15.42
C CYS A 126 -1.32 -5.13 -15.87
N PRO A 127 -2.46 -5.50 -16.49
CA PRO A 127 -2.68 -6.85 -17.00
C PRO A 127 -1.69 -7.25 -18.10
N ASP A 128 -1.06 -6.29 -18.77
CA ASP A 128 -0.06 -6.54 -19.82
C ASP A 128 1.39 -6.29 -19.35
N ALA A 129 1.63 -6.29 -18.03
CA ALA A 129 2.98 -6.15 -17.49
C ALA A 129 3.94 -7.20 -18.07
N ASN A 130 5.18 -6.78 -18.35
CA ASN A 130 6.21 -7.66 -18.91
C ASN A 130 6.55 -8.83 -17.98
N ILE A 131 6.56 -8.57 -16.67
CA ILE A 131 6.80 -9.57 -15.63
C ILE A 131 5.75 -9.38 -14.54
N LYS A 132 5.20 -10.50 -14.03
CA LYS A 132 4.26 -10.52 -12.91
C LYS A 132 4.76 -11.48 -11.84
N PHE A 133 4.96 -10.97 -10.63
CA PHE A 133 5.29 -11.76 -9.45
C PHE A 133 4.10 -11.81 -8.50
N TYR A 134 3.90 -12.96 -7.84
CA TYR A 134 3.04 -13.05 -6.67
C TYR A 134 3.88 -13.51 -5.47
N VAL A 135 4.13 -12.60 -4.53
CA VAL A 135 4.95 -12.85 -3.35
C VAL A 135 4.09 -13.44 -2.25
N PHE A 136 4.32 -14.71 -1.95
CA PHE A 136 3.58 -15.45 -0.93
C PHE A 136 4.37 -15.60 0.37
N ALA A 137 3.66 -15.56 1.50
CA ALA A 137 4.16 -15.96 2.81
C ALA A 137 2.98 -16.46 3.66
N ASN A 138 3.21 -17.49 4.48
CA ASN A 138 2.19 -18.04 5.37
C ASN A 138 1.70 -17.00 6.41
N VAL A 139 0.49 -17.21 6.94
CA VAL A 139 -0.19 -16.27 7.85
C VAL A 139 0.67 -15.97 9.09
N GLN A 140 1.29 -17.00 9.67
CA GLN A 140 2.11 -16.88 10.87
C GLN A 140 3.33 -15.97 10.62
N THR A 141 4.00 -16.13 9.48
CA THR A 141 5.14 -15.29 9.10
C THR A 141 4.71 -13.84 8.87
N ARG A 142 3.58 -13.63 8.19
CA ARG A 142 3.04 -12.29 7.93
C ARG A 142 2.63 -11.60 9.23
N ALA A 143 1.95 -12.31 10.13
CA ALA A 143 1.57 -11.81 11.45
C ALA A 143 2.81 -11.42 12.27
N LYS A 144 3.82 -12.28 12.34
CA LYS A 144 5.09 -12.01 13.04
C LYS A 144 5.79 -10.77 12.47
N ARG A 145 5.90 -10.65 11.14
CA ARG A 145 6.50 -9.48 10.49
C ARG A 145 5.72 -8.20 10.78
N ARG A 146 4.39 -8.24 10.66
CA ARG A 146 3.51 -7.10 10.96
C ARG A 146 3.66 -6.65 12.41
N TYR A 147 3.70 -7.59 13.34
CA TYR A 147 3.94 -7.31 14.75
C TYR A 147 5.30 -6.63 14.98
N GLN A 148 6.36 -7.14 14.35
CA GLN A 148 7.69 -6.52 14.41
C GLN A 148 7.74 -5.12 13.78
N GLU A 149 6.99 -4.87 12.71
CA GLU A 149 6.86 -3.54 12.10
C GLU A 149 6.18 -2.54 13.04
N ILE A 150 5.13 -2.97 13.76
CA ILE A 150 4.43 -2.15 14.76
C ILE A 150 5.37 -1.83 15.93
N LEU A 151 6.05 -2.85 16.48
CA LEU A 151 7.02 -2.67 17.57
C LEU A 151 8.15 -1.71 17.25
N LYS A 152 8.59 -1.64 15.98
CA LYS A 152 9.63 -0.71 15.54
C LYS A 152 9.14 0.73 15.43
N LYS A 153 7.82 0.96 15.37
CA LYS A 153 7.21 2.28 15.12
C LYS A 153 6.52 2.87 16.34
N GLU A 154 6.02 2.05 17.25
CA GLU A 154 5.29 2.48 18.45
C GLU A 154 6.11 2.27 19.73
N ASN A 155 6.11 3.29 20.61
CA ASN A 155 6.59 3.11 21.98
C ASN A 155 5.70 2.08 22.71
N LYS A 156 6.34 1.11 23.38
CA LYS A 156 5.81 -0.17 23.92
C LYS A 156 4.44 -0.25 24.62
N GLN A 157 3.73 0.85 24.89
CA GLN A 157 2.58 0.86 25.81
C GLN A 157 1.24 0.37 25.23
N ILE A 158 1.01 0.41 23.91
CA ILE A 158 -0.33 0.10 23.33
C ILE A 158 -0.56 -1.42 23.17
N ILE A 159 0.51 -2.23 23.16
CA ILE A 159 0.49 -3.63 22.69
C ILE A 159 -0.14 -4.61 23.69
N MET A 160 -0.25 -4.26 24.98
CA MET A 160 -0.77 -5.17 26.01
C MET A 160 -2.25 -5.51 25.82
N ARG A 161 -3.03 -4.68 25.12
CA ARG A 161 -4.49 -4.85 24.98
C ARG A 161 -4.88 -5.86 23.88
N SER A 162 -4.05 -6.06 22.86
CA SER A 162 -4.34 -6.97 21.74
C SER A 162 -4.03 -8.44 22.05
N LEU A 163 -3.12 -8.71 22.99
CA LEU A 163 -2.75 -10.06 23.43
C LEU A 163 -3.87 -10.76 24.22
N LEU A 164 -4.71 -10.01 24.93
CA LEU A 164 -5.89 -10.56 25.61
C LEU A 164 -6.95 -11.09 24.64
N ILE A 165 -7.03 -10.56 23.42
CA ILE A 165 -8.04 -10.96 22.44
C ILE A 165 -7.59 -12.25 21.70
N LEU A 166 -6.29 -12.41 21.44
CA LEU A 166 -5.76 -13.62 20.79
C LEU A 166 -5.67 -14.83 21.73
N ASN A 167 -5.44 -14.61 23.03
CA ASN A 167 -5.39 -15.70 24.01
C ASN A 167 -6.77 -16.20 24.47
N ASN A 168 -7.85 -15.44 24.23
CA ASN A 168 -9.22 -15.84 24.58
C ASN A 168 -10.00 -16.44 23.39
N ALA A 169 -9.41 -16.49 22.20
CA ALA A 169 -10.05 -17.02 20.99
C ALA A 169 -9.69 -18.49 20.70
N THR A 170 -8.91 -19.14 21.56
CA THR A 170 -8.51 -20.56 21.42
C THR A 170 -9.34 -21.54 22.26
N ASP A 171 -10.38 -21.08 22.97
CA ASP A 171 -11.22 -21.93 23.84
C ASP A 171 -12.71 -22.00 23.45
N VAL A 172 -13.07 -21.75 22.18
CA VAL A 172 -14.44 -22.04 21.69
C VAL A 172 -14.42 -22.53 20.23
N ILE A 173 -14.91 -23.77 20.06
CA ILE A 173 -15.06 -24.64 18.87
C ILE A 173 -13.86 -25.52 18.54
#